data_AF-A0A7K7Q136-F1
#
_entry.id   AF-A0A7K7Q136-F1
#
_cell.length_a   1.000
_cell.length_b   1.000
_cell.length_c   1.000
_cell.angle_alpha   90.00
_cell.angle_beta   90.00
_cell.angle_gamma   90.00
#
_symmetry.space_group_name_H-M   'P 1'
#
loop_
_entity.id
_entity.type
_entity.pdbx_description
1 polymer ?
#
loop_
_entity_poly.entity_id
_entity_poly.type
_entity_poly.pdbx_seq_one_letter_code
_entity_poly.pdbx_strand_id
1 'polypeptide(L)'
;TRFHSFVRALLPNLGIAQLEKAISNISAEIELIANSTADALVRLQNERNSLKEVVFQNHMVLHMITAQMGGVCILINTSCCTYID
;
A
#
# COMPACT_ATOMS: atom_id res chain seq x y z
N THR A 1 10.75 35.62 -12.68
CA THR A 1 11.08 37.05 -12.88
C THR A 1 12.51 37.19 -13.36
N ARG A 2 12.79 38.04 -14.38
CA ARG A 2 14.13 38.26 -14.96
C ARG A 2 15.21 38.56 -13.92
N PHE A 3 14.84 39.26 -12.85
CA PHE A 3 15.70 39.58 -11.71
C PHE A 3 16.30 38.34 -11.02
N HIS A 4 15.53 37.26 -10.83
CA HIS A 4 16.03 36.01 -10.22
C HIS A 4 17.09 35.31 -11.08
N SER A 5 17.01 35.42 -12.41
CA SER A 5 18.02 34.86 -13.30
C SER A 5 19.29 35.73 -13.30
N PHE A 6 19.14 37.05 -13.22
CA PHE A 6 20.29 37.96 -13.09
C PHE A 6 21.03 37.76 -11.76
N VAL A 7 20.33 37.67 -10.62
CA VAL A 7 20.94 37.45 -9.31
C VAL A 7 21.64 36.09 -9.23
N ARG A 8 21.06 35.02 -9.81
CA ARG A 8 21.70 33.70 -9.88
C ARG A 8 22.96 33.68 -10.76
N ALA A 9 22.99 34.49 -11.82
CA ALA A 9 24.17 34.62 -12.68
C ALA A 9 25.32 35.37 -11.98
N LEU A 10 24.99 36.39 -11.17
CA LEU A 10 25.98 37.21 -10.47
C LEU A 10 26.50 36.55 -9.18
N LEU A 11 25.66 35.74 -8.51
CA LEU A 11 25.95 35.06 -7.25
C LEU A 11 25.55 33.58 -7.37
N PRO A 12 26.38 32.74 -8.03
CA PRO A 12 26.04 31.35 -8.32
C PRO A 12 25.70 30.52 -7.07
N ASN A 13 26.35 30.83 -5.93
CA ASN A 13 26.11 30.15 -4.65
C ASN A 13 24.67 30.33 -4.12
N LEU A 14 24.00 31.44 -4.45
CA LEU A 14 22.59 31.66 -4.04
C LEU A 14 21.61 30.74 -4.78
N GLY A 15 21.98 30.28 -5.98
CA GLY A 15 21.19 29.29 -6.72
C GLY A 15 21.22 27.91 -6.06
N ILE A 16 22.41 27.49 -5.59
CA ILE A 16 22.62 26.18 -4.95
C ILE A 16 21.93 26.12 -3.59
N ALA A 17 22.07 27.16 -2.76
CA ALA A 17 21.44 27.19 -1.43
C ALA A 17 19.91 27.10 -1.47
N GLN A 18 19.27 27.69 -2.49
CA GLN A 18 17.83 27.58 -2.68
C GLN A 18 17.40 26.18 -3.11
N LEU A 19 18.19 25.53 -3.98
CA LEU A 19 17.93 24.16 -4.41
C LEU A 19 18.10 23.18 -3.24
N GLU A 20 19.15 23.33 -2.44
CA GLU A 20 19.39 22.49 -1.26
C GLU A 20 18.23 22.59 -0.27
N LYS A 21 17.72 23.80 -0.02
CA LYS A 21 16.55 24.01 0.83
C LYS A 21 15.28 23.36 0.25
N ALA A 22 15.07 23.45 -1.06
CA ALA A 22 13.93 22.82 -1.72
C ALA A 22 14.00 21.30 -1.64
N ILE A 23 15.18 20.71 -1.86
CA ILE A 23 15.42 19.27 -1.71
C ILE A 23 15.16 18.83 -0.28
N SER A 24 15.69 19.56 0.72
CA SER A 24 15.47 19.24 2.14
C SER A 24 13.99 19.27 2.51
N ASN A 25 13.22 20.26 2.03
CA ASN A 25 11.79 20.33 2.29
C ASN A 25 11.02 19.15 1.67
N ILE A 26 11.34 18.79 0.43
CA ILE A 26 10.75 17.63 -0.24
C ILE A 26 11.08 16.33 0.50
N SER A 27 12.34 16.16 0.92
CA SER A 27 12.75 14.97 1.69
C SER A 27 11.94 14.82 2.98
N ALA A 28 11.70 15.92 3.70
CA ALA A 28 10.90 15.90 4.92
C ALA A 28 9.42 15.54 4.64
N GLU A 29 8.83 16.08 3.57
CA GLU A 29 7.47 15.72 3.15
C GLU A 29 7.36 14.24 2.74
N ILE A 30 8.35 13.71 2.02
CA ILE A 30 8.42 12.30 1.65
C ILE A 30 8.51 11.41 2.89
N GLU A 31 9.30 11.80 3.90
CA GLU A 31 9.42 11.03 5.15
C GLU A 31 8.07 10.95 5.89
N LEU A 32 7.33 12.05 5.96
CA LEU A 32 5.99 12.08 6.55
C LEU A 32 5.01 11.18 5.79
N ILE A 33 5.01 11.27 4.46
CA ILE A 33 4.16 10.44 3.60
C ILE A 33 4.54 8.97 3.73
N ALA A 34 5.84 8.65 3.74
CA ALA A 34 6.34 7.28 3.87
C ALA A 34 5.94 6.67 5.22
N ASN A 35 6.07 7.42 6.32
CA ASN A 35 5.66 6.95 7.64
C ASN A 35 4.15 6.73 7.72
N SER A 36 3.35 7.66 7.20
CA SER A 36 1.89 7.51 7.14
C SER A 36 1.46 6.33 6.26
N THR A 37 2.13 6.12 5.13
CA THR A 37 1.86 4.99 4.22
C THR A 37 2.25 3.66 4.86
N ALA A 38 3.37 3.62 5.59
CA ALA A 38 3.78 2.44 6.33
C ALA A 38 2.78 2.07 7.43
N ASP A 39 2.30 3.04 8.23
CA ASP A 39 1.26 2.79 9.24
C ASP A 39 -0.04 2.28 8.60
N ALA A 40 -0.48 2.91 7.50
CA ALA A 40 -1.67 2.47 6.77
C ALA A 40 -1.51 1.04 6.24
N LEU A 41 -0.34 0.68 5.72
CA LEU A 41 -0.06 -0.67 5.22
C LEU A 41 -0.08 -1.71 6.36
N VAL A 42 0.49 -1.39 7.51
CA VAL A 42 0.45 -2.27 8.70
C VAL A 42 -1.01 -2.46 9.15
N ARG A 43 -1.82 -1.41 9.18
CA ARG A 43 -3.25 -1.52 9.51
C ARG A 43 -3.99 -2.41 8.51
N LEU A 44 -3.77 -2.23 7.21
CA LEU A 44 -4.38 -3.06 6.17
C LEU A 44 -3.92 -4.52 6.26
N GLN A 45 -2.67 -4.78 6.63
CA GLN A 45 -2.18 -6.14 6.86
C GLN A 45 -2.86 -6.78 8.06
N ASN A 46 -3.02 -6.04 9.16
CA ASN A 46 -3.72 -6.52 10.34
C ASN A 46 -5.20 -6.81 10.05
N GLU A 47 -5.88 -5.91 9.34
CA GLU A 47 -7.26 -6.12 8.89
C GLU A 47 -7.37 -7.32 7.96
N ARG A 48 -6.47 -7.47 6.97
CA ARG A 48 -6.42 -8.66 6.11
C ARG A 48 -6.22 -9.94 6.90
N ASN A 49 -5.35 -9.95 7.91
CA ASN A 49 -5.11 -11.13 8.72
C ASN A 49 -6.36 -11.51 9.52
N SER A 50 -7.04 -10.54 10.12
CA SER A 50 -8.32 -10.76 10.79
C SER A 50 -9.40 -11.25 9.81
N LEU A 51 -9.49 -10.66 8.62
CA LEU A 51 -10.44 -11.08 7.59
C LEU A 51 -10.16 -12.49 7.09
N LYS A 52 -8.87 -12.84 6.89
CA LYS A 52 -8.43 -14.18 6.49
C LYS A 52 -8.88 -15.23 7.50
N GLU A 53 -8.76 -14.94 8.79
CA GLU A 53 -9.19 -15.87 9.84
C GLU A 53 -10.69 -16.12 9.77
N VAL A 54 -11.51 -15.07 9.67
CA VAL A 54 -12.97 -15.20 9.55
C VAL A 54 -13.36 -15.93 8.26
N VAL A 55 -12.73 -15.60 7.13
CA VAL A 55 -12.98 -16.26 5.83
C VAL A 55 -12.58 -17.73 5.91
N PHE A 56 -11.45 -18.07 6.53
CA PHE A 56 -10.99 -19.44 6.70
C PHE A 56 -11.96 -20.27 7.54
N GLN A 57 -12.41 -19.72 8.68
CA GLN A 57 -13.41 -20.37 9.52
C GLN A 57 -14.73 -20.59 8.76
N ASN A 58 -15.23 -19.56 8.07
CA ASN A 58 -16.43 -19.66 7.24
C ASN A 58 -16.29 -20.71 6.13
N HIS A 59 -15.13 -20.76 5.48
CA HIS A 59 -14.87 -21.71 4.42
C HIS A 59 -14.80 -23.15 4.94
N MET A 60 -14.20 -23.37 6.11
CA MET A 60 -14.18 -24.69 6.77
C MET A 60 -15.60 -25.16 7.12
N VAL A 61 -16.42 -24.29 7.70
CA VAL A 61 -17.83 -24.59 8.00
C VAL A 61 -18.58 -24.92 6.71
N LEU A 62 -18.37 -24.11 5.66
CA LEU A 62 -19.00 -24.33 4.37
C LEU A 62 -18.55 -25.68 3.76
N HIS A 63 -17.28 -26.05 3.82
CA HIS A 63 -16.81 -27.37 3.41
C HIS A 63 -17.46 -28.49 4.22
N MET A 64 -17.57 -28.34 5.54
CA MET A 64 -18.19 -29.34 6.40
C MET A 64 -19.66 -29.60 6.02
N ILE A 65 -20.46 -28.55 5.84
CA ILE A 65 -21.89 -28.70 5.50
C ILE A 65 -22.11 -29.12 4.04
N THR A 66 -21.16 -28.81 3.16
CA THR A 66 -21.27 -29.13 1.73
C THR A 66 -20.56 -30.42 1.34
N ALA A 67 -19.79 -31.05 2.24
CA ALA A 67 -19.04 -32.28 1.98
C ALA A 67 -19.93 -33.40 1.41
N GLN A 68 -21.16 -33.54 1.91
CA GLN A 68 -22.12 -34.54 1.43
C GLN A 68 -22.67 -34.22 0.03
N MET A 69 -22.63 -32.96 -0.39
CA MET A 69 -23.09 -32.48 -1.70
C MET A 69 -21.95 -32.33 -2.71
N GLY A 70 -20.77 -32.89 -2.41
CA GLY A 70 -19.60 -32.81 -3.28
C GLY A 70 -18.80 -31.50 -3.14
N GLY A 71 -19.04 -30.74 -2.07
CA GLY A 71 -18.33 -29.51 -1.75
C GLY A 71 -18.92 -28.27 -2.43
N VAL A 72 -18.38 -27.12 -2.04
CA VAL A 72 -18.86 -25.79 -2.46
C VAL A 72 -18.82 -25.61 -3.97
N CYS A 73 -17.79 -26.13 -4.62
CA CYS A 73 -17.53 -25.92 -6.05
C CYS A 73 -18.54 -26.62 -6.96
N ILE A 74 -19.00 -27.81 -6.54
CA ILE A 74 -20.08 -28.52 -7.23
C ILE A 74 -21.40 -27.79 -7.01
N LEU A 75 -21.65 -27.29 -5.80
CA LEU A 75 -22.88 -26.55 -5.49
C LEU A 75 -23.05 -25.24 -6.27
N ILE A 76 -21.96 -24.51 -6.51
CA ILE A 76 -21.99 -23.28 -7.31
C ILE A 76 -21.76 -23.53 -8.80
N ASN A 77 -21.63 -24.80 -9.22
CA ASN A 77 -21.38 -25.23 -10.60
C ASN A 77 -20.16 -24.53 -11.24
N THR A 78 -19.07 -24.36 -10.47
CA THR A 78 -17.81 -23.78 -10.97
C THR A 78 -16.64 -24.71 -10.67
N SER A 79 -15.68 -24.83 -11.59
CA SER A 79 -14.40 -25.48 -11.29
C SER A 79 -13.57 -24.60 -10.37
N CYS A 80 -13.37 -25.00 -9.12
CA CYS A 80 -12.45 -24.30 -8.24
C CYS A 80 -11.04 -24.89 -8.36
N CYS A 81 -10.08 -24.05 -8.73
CA CYS A 81 -8.66 -24.33 -8.52
C CYS A 81 -8.20 -23.46 -7.36
N THR A 82 -8.11 -24.02 -6.15
CA THR A 82 -7.57 -23.29 -5.00
C THR A 82 -6.06 -23.43 -4.99
N TYR A 83 -5.34 -22.36 -5.29
CA TYR A 83 -3.93 -22.23 -4.94
C TYR A 83 -3.87 -21.77 -3.48
N ILE A 84 -3.39 -22.65 -2.60
CA ILE A 84 -2.94 -22.26 -1.27
C ILE A 84 -1.41 -22.16 -1.41
N ASP A 85 -0.90 -20.94 -1.55
CA ASP A 85 0.53 -20.66 -1.27
C ASP A 85 0.77 -20.69 0.25
#